data_AF-A0A6B9G3A4-F1
#
_entry.id   AF-A0A6B9G3A4-F1
#
_cell.length_a   1.000
_cell.length_b   1.000
_cell.length_c   1.000
_cell.angle_alpha   90.00
_cell.angle_beta   90.00
_cell.angle_gamma   90.00
#
_symmetry.space_group_name_H-M   'P 1'
#
loop_
_entity.id
_entity.type
_entity.pdbx_description
1 polymer ?
#
loop_
_entity_poly.entity_id
_entity_poly.type
_entity_poly.pdbx_seq_one_letter_code
_entity_poly.pdbx_strand_id
1 'polypeptide(L)'
;MEPLGEPLPRPAAATGVTRWRAAFLALLVLPGWSARGETPARHLFLIQDSGWMEPFLTAGDSQFRPFVEALIAAAGAQADTVVIAAFDQDGQVPGRTSPRILYQGRYSADRARAAVAAIDLPRKAGGRAYADADFNGALLGGIRIGLQGRDGVIWMVTNNKNAPGNSAAVERNTAAFYASLRASRAIPRIVAYPVRMPLTGRTFSEAGFVVYGIGYGPGGERALEAALGAPGLRTLFSHPAVTLKPVPGGALALSFDRLDSGGLEAGLEDGVLVVRGADAAGGTVLRFTAHLTNGLYPQRVATAALALDWSEGQTGTDIARAAVEPASLADLAPQARSAPLGVTLSLPPIPRPPGFAGLLTNRRDVDGTLTLRLSDLHLTLDPDFLERVRPIFASRLLVAEQPVGPGAADAAQVGLPGLFGDYRGVSEATVRLPVRIETAFPPWPLAAASGGTLALTAALGLGAAAFRRARTCTVTIGGFAKRVSLRPFRPAVLRAPDGSRWRVRARPWGAPRVTRIDEPGTGA
;
A
#
# COMPACT_ATOMS: atom_id res chain seq x y z
N MET A 1 -42.97 -22.64 -62.37
CA MET A 1 -44.04 -21.63 -62.41
C MET A 1 -43.46 -20.32 -61.92
N GLU A 2 -42.99 -19.51 -62.87
CA GLU A 2 -42.96 -18.04 -62.78
C GLU A 2 -44.41 -17.51 -62.61
N PRO A 3 -44.71 -16.21 -62.32
CA PRO A 3 -43.80 -15.06 -62.52
C PRO A 3 -43.91 -13.82 -61.57
N LEU A 4 -42.93 -12.92 -61.76
CA LEU A 4 -43.00 -11.44 -61.91
C LEU A 4 -43.49 -10.51 -60.79
N GLY A 5 -42.70 -9.45 -60.57
CA GLY A 5 -43.23 -8.09 -60.51
C GLY A 5 -42.63 -7.14 -59.46
N GLU A 6 -41.55 -6.44 -59.80
CA GLU A 6 -41.22 -5.12 -59.22
C GLU A 6 -42.28 -4.07 -59.66
N PRO A 7 -42.55 -2.99 -58.88
CA PRO A 7 -41.76 -1.76 -59.05
C PRO A 7 -41.58 -0.85 -57.81
N LEU A 8 -40.53 -0.03 -57.87
CA LEU A 8 -40.20 1.12 -56.99
C LEU A 8 -41.28 2.25 -57.07
N PRO A 9 -41.40 3.14 -56.04
CA PRO A 9 -40.63 4.40 -56.07
C PRO A 9 -40.15 4.96 -54.70
N ARG A 10 -39.14 5.83 -54.77
CA ARG A 10 -38.63 6.72 -53.69
C ARG A 10 -39.61 7.87 -53.38
N PRO A 11 -39.58 8.46 -52.17
CA PRO A 11 -38.84 9.74 -51.94
C PRO A 11 -38.09 9.75 -50.58
N ALA A 12 -36.84 10.20 -50.51
CA ALA A 12 -36.37 11.59 -50.36
C ALA A 12 -36.65 12.25 -48.97
N ALA A 13 -35.57 12.29 -48.18
CA ALA A 13 -35.11 13.35 -47.27
C ALA A 13 -36.01 13.88 -46.14
N ALA A 14 -35.59 13.59 -44.89
CA ALA A 14 -35.67 14.50 -43.74
C ALA A 14 -34.65 14.03 -42.67
N THR A 15 -33.49 14.68 -42.59
CA THR A 15 -33.05 15.50 -41.43
C THR A 15 -33.17 14.84 -40.06
N GLY A 16 -32.02 14.60 -39.41
CA GLY A 16 -31.94 14.47 -37.95
C GLY A 16 -31.10 13.30 -37.44
N VAL A 17 -29.77 13.34 -37.60
CA VAL A 17 -28.89 12.41 -36.88
C VAL A 17 -28.65 12.97 -35.48
N THR A 18 -29.56 12.63 -34.58
CA THR A 18 -29.43 12.87 -33.14
C THR A 18 -29.39 11.52 -32.43
N ARG A 19 -28.25 11.22 -31.81
CA ARG A 19 -28.11 10.40 -30.59
C ARG A 19 -28.82 9.03 -30.56
N TRP A 20 -28.26 8.02 -31.22
CA TRP A 20 -28.53 6.61 -30.89
C TRP A 20 -27.27 5.75 -31.03
N ARG A 21 -26.48 5.67 -29.96
CA ARG A 21 -25.54 4.57 -29.67
C ARG A 21 -25.35 4.43 -28.16
N ALA A 22 -26.45 4.14 -27.47
CA ALA A 22 -26.43 3.68 -26.09
C ALA A 22 -27.56 2.67 -25.93
N ALA A 23 -27.25 1.39 -26.17
CA ALA A 23 -27.94 0.21 -25.65
C ALA A 23 -27.57 -1.01 -26.51
N PHE A 24 -26.35 -1.54 -26.37
CA PHE A 24 -26.05 -2.94 -26.68
C PHE A 24 -24.63 -3.24 -26.19
N LEU A 25 -24.49 -3.48 -24.87
CA LEU A 25 -23.42 -4.25 -24.19
C LEU A 25 -23.43 -3.92 -22.69
N ALA A 26 -24.49 -4.34 -22.00
CA ALA A 26 -24.51 -4.43 -20.55
C ALA A 26 -25.21 -5.73 -20.14
N LEU A 27 -24.70 -6.85 -20.65
CA LEU A 27 -25.07 -8.18 -20.14
C LEU A 27 -23.92 -9.16 -20.40
N LEU A 28 -22.77 -8.88 -19.78
CA LEU A 28 -21.68 -9.84 -19.61
C LEU A 28 -21.40 -9.94 -18.11
N VAL A 29 -22.07 -10.92 -17.51
CA VAL A 29 -21.61 -11.78 -16.41
C VAL A 29 -20.41 -11.23 -15.64
N LEU A 30 -20.68 -10.37 -14.66
CA LEU A 30 -19.82 -10.29 -13.49
C LEU A 30 -20.23 -11.47 -12.59
N PRO A 31 -19.42 -12.53 -12.43
CA PRO A 31 -19.61 -13.39 -11.29
C PRO A 31 -19.44 -12.48 -10.07
N GLY A 32 -20.47 -12.42 -9.24
CA GLY A 32 -20.41 -11.67 -8.00
C GLY A 32 -19.15 -12.08 -7.25
N TRP A 33 -18.23 -11.12 -7.08
CA TRP A 33 -17.54 -11.02 -5.81
C TRP A 33 -18.63 -10.75 -4.77
N SER A 34 -19.31 -11.82 -4.35
CA SER A 34 -19.79 -11.88 -3.00
C SER A 34 -18.57 -11.52 -2.17
N ALA A 35 -18.59 -10.33 -1.57
CA ALA A 35 -17.87 -10.12 -0.33
C ALA A 35 -18.16 -11.38 0.48
N ARG A 36 -17.15 -12.25 0.65
CA ARG A 36 -17.25 -13.36 1.59
C ARG A 36 -17.63 -12.68 2.88
N GLY A 37 -18.90 -12.79 3.27
CA GLY A 37 -19.36 -12.26 4.55
C GLY A 37 -18.38 -12.75 5.57
N GLU A 38 -17.70 -11.82 6.23
CA GLU A 38 -16.69 -12.16 7.22
C GLU A 38 -17.39 -13.00 8.28
N THR A 39 -17.13 -14.31 8.28
CA THR A 39 -17.63 -15.17 9.34
C THR A 39 -17.00 -14.64 10.62
N PRO A 40 -17.79 -14.13 11.58
CA PRO A 40 -17.21 -13.53 12.77
C PRO A 40 -16.38 -14.60 13.49
N ALA A 41 -15.16 -14.26 13.87
CA ALA A 41 -14.20 -15.25 14.33
C ALA A 41 -14.57 -15.80 15.72
N ARG A 42 -14.06 -17.00 16.04
CA ARG A 42 -14.15 -17.57 17.39
C ARG A 42 -13.01 -17.01 18.24
N HIS A 43 -13.32 -16.62 19.46
CA HIS A 43 -12.35 -16.09 20.43
C HIS A 43 -12.28 -17.04 21.62
N LEU A 44 -11.11 -17.61 21.86
CA LEU A 44 -10.82 -18.49 22.99
C LEU A 44 -9.98 -17.71 24.02
N PHE A 45 -10.44 -17.66 25.26
CA PHE A 45 -9.71 -17.11 26.39
C PHE A 45 -9.22 -18.27 27.26
N LEU A 46 -7.90 -18.44 27.33
CA LEU A 46 -7.22 -19.43 28.15
C LEU A 46 -6.60 -18.72 29.36
N ILE A 47 -7.14 -18.97 30.56
CA ILE A 47 -6.64 -18.37 31.79
C ILE A 47 -5.90 -19.44 32.59
N GLN A 48 -4.63 -19.19 32.91
CA GLN A 48 -3.87 -20.11 33.75
C GLN A 48 -4.49 -20.18 35.15
N ASP A 49 -4.66 -21.38 35.70
CA ASP A 49 -5.16 -21.61 37.05
C ASP A 49 -4.22 -22.46 37.94
N SER A 50 -2.97 -22.64 37.50
CA SER A 50 -1.90 -23.28 38.29
C SER A 50 -1.56 -22.53 39.58
N GLY A 51 -0.79 -23.17 40.47
CA GLY A 51 -0.35 -22.60 41.76
C GLY A 51 0.33 -21.24 41.69
N TRP A 52 1.10 -20.95 40.64
CA TRP A 52 1.75 -19.65 40.50
C TRP A 52 0.77 -18.48 40.31
N MET A 53 -0.49 -18.78 39.97
CA MET A 53 -1.55 -17.78 39.86
C MET A 53 -2.22 -17.48 41.20
N GLU A 54 -1.76 -18.08 42.30
CA GLU A 54 -2.38 -17.95 43.62
C GLU A 54 -2.60 -16.49 44.04
N PRO A 55 -1.58 -15.60 44.01
CA PRO A 55 -1.77 -14.21 44.43
C PRO A 55 -2.85 -13.49 43.62
N PHE A 56 -2.93 -13.77 42.32
CA PHE A 56 -3.92 -13.16 41.43
C PHE A 56 -5.35 -13.66 41.70
N LEU A 57 -5.51 -14.92 42.12
CA LEU A 57 -6.81 -15.56 42.28
C LEU A 57 -7.37 -15.48 43.71
N THR A 58 -6.53 -15.23 44.73
CA THR A 58 -6.91 -15.27 46.16
C THR A 58 -6.71 -13.97 46.92
N ALA A 59 -5.81 -13.06 46.48
CA ALA A 59 -5.57 -11.81 47.20
C ALA A 59 -6.83 -10.93 47.16
N GLY A 60 -7.23 -10.38 48.32
CA GLY A 60 -8.50 -9.64 48.45
C GLY A 60 -8.55 -8.33 47.68
N ASP A 61 -7.39 -7.75 47.37
CA ASP A 61 -7.21 -6.53 46.58
C ASP A 61 -6.90 -6.79 45.09
N SER A 62 -6.82 -8.06 44.69
CA SER A 62 -6.49 -8.45 43.31
C SER A 62 -7.49 -7.89 42.29
N GLN A 63 -6.97 -7.18 41.28
CA GLN A 63 -7.74 -6.72 40.12
C GLN A 63 -7.71 -7.73 38.96
N PHE A 64 -7.19 -8.94 39.17
CA PHE A 64 -7.00 -9.92 38.09
C PHE A 64 -8.32 -10.36 37.43
N ARG A 65 -9.33 -10.75 38.23
CA ARG A 65 -10.62 -11.19 37.69
C ARG A 65 -11.35 -10.05 36.96
N PRO A 66 -11.48 -8.83 37.53
CA PRO A 66 -12.00 -7.67 36.80
C PRO A 66 -11.24 -7.40 35.50
N PHE A 67 -9.91 -7.52 35.50
CA PHE A 67 -9.09 -7.35 34.31
C PHE A 67 -9.42 -8.40 33.23
N VAL A 68 -9.53 -9.68 33.61
CA VAL A 68 -9.88 -10.76 32.68
C VAL A 68 -11.30 -10.57 32.11
N GLU A 69 -12.26 -10.16 32.93
CA GLU A 69 -13.62 -9.81 32.47
C GLU A 69 -13.59 -8.68 31.44
N ALA A 70 -12.82 -7.62 31.71
CA ALA A 70 -12.65 -6.50 30.79
C ALA A 70 -11.96 -6.91 29.49
N LEU A 71 -10.95 -7.80 29.55
CA LEU A 71 -10.29 -8.36 28.37
C LEU A 71 -11.29 -9.15 27.50
N ILE A 72 -12.11 -10.01 28.11
CA ILE A 72 -13.13 -10.80 27.42
C ILE A 72 -14.16 -9.88 26.76
N ALA A 73 -14.61 -8.84 27.47
CA ALA A 73 -15.53 -7.85 26.92
C ALA A 73 -14.92 -7.09 25.73
N ALA A 74 -13.69 -6.60 25.89
CA ALA A 74 -13.00 -5.79 24.89
C ALA A 74 -12.71 -6.57 23.59
N ALA A 75 -12.23 -7.81 23.71
CA ALA A 75 -11.84 -8.61 22.56
C ALA A 75 -12.94 -9.54 22.04
N GLY A 76 -13.88 -9.97 22.88
CA GLY A 76 -14.86 -11.01 22.56
C GLY A 76 -16.25 -10.48 22.19
N ALA A 77 -16.56 -9.20 22.42
CA ALA A 77 -17.93 -8.67 22.20
C ALA A 77 -18.40 -8.77 20.73
N GLN A 78 -17.49 -8.71 19.77
CA GLN A 78 -17.80 -8.80 18.32
C GLN A 78 -17.58 -10.22 17.76
N ALA A 79 -17.20 -11.19 18.59
CA ALA A 79 -16.96 -12.56 18.18
C ALA A 79 -18.28 -13.33 17.99
N ASP A 80 -18.30 -14.29 17.05
CA ASP A 80 -19.45 -15.18 16.87
C ASP A 80 -19.58 -16.15 18.05
N THR A 81 -18.44 -16.66 18.50
CA THR A 81 -18.35 -17.52 19.68
C THR A 81 -17.20 -17.07 20.56
N VAL A 82 -17.50 -16.88 21.84
CA VAL A 82 -16.53 -16.75 22.93
C VAL A 82 -16.45 -18.09 23.65
N VAL A 83 -15.23 -18.56 23.86
CA VAL A 83 -14.91 -19.72 24.70
C VAL A 83 -14.03 -19.23 25.84
N ILE A 84 -14.40 -19.52 27.08
CA ILE A 84 -13.61 -19.18 28.27
C ILE A 84 -13.23 -20.50 28.92
N ALA A 85 -11.92 -20.70 29.13
CA ALA A 85 -11.39 -21.90 29.72
C ALA A 85 -10.26 -21.57 30.69
N ALA A 86 -10.13 -22.42 31.71
CA ALA A 86 -9.00 -22.41 32.61
C ALA A 86 -8.03 -23.54 32.27
N PHE A 87 -6.73 -23.36 32.53
CA PHE A 87 -5.74 -24.39 32.25
C PHE A 87 -4.65 -24.53 33.33
N ASP A 88 -4.37 -25.79 33.60
CA ASP A 88 -3.25 -26.31 34.38
C ASP A 88 -2.59 -27.47 33.60
N GLN A 89 -1.73 -28.26 34.24
CA GLN A 89 -1.15 -29.46 33.63
C GLN A 89 -2.15 -30.62 33.64
N ASP A 90 -2.48 -31.13 32.44
CA ASP A 90 -3.39 -32.25 32.26
C ASP A 90 -2.95 -33.50 33.04
N GLY A 91 -3.92 -34.21 33.63
CA GLY A 91 -3.68 -35.42 34.41
C GLY A 91 -3.20 -35.24 35.85
N GLN A 92 -2.91 -34.01 36.31
CA GLN A 92 -2.50 -33.77 37.70
C GLN A 92 -3.68 -33.68 38.68
N VAL A 93 -4.84 -33.23 38.20
CA VAL A 93 -6.03 -32.99 39.01
C VAL A 93 -7.04 -34.10 38.75
N PRO A 94 -7.42 -34.91 39.75
CA PRO A 94 -8.32 -36.05 39.56
C PRO A 94 -9.65 -35.66 38.89
N GLY A 95 -9.98 -36.36 37.81
CA GLY A 95 -11.26 -36.19 37.10
C GLY A 95 -11.40 -34.86 36.35
N ARG A 96 -10.32 -34.09 36.17
CA ARG A 96 -10.32 -32.84 35.39
C ARG A 96 -9.37 -32.95 34.21
N THR A 97 -9.83 -32.45 33.06
CA THR A 97 -9.02 -32.28 31.86
C THR A 97 -8.59 -30.83 31.71
N SER A 98 -7.41 -30.60 31.11
CA SER A 98 -6.91 -29.26 30.79
C SER A 98 -6.74 -29.05 29.27
N PRO A 99 -7.18 -27.91 28.69
CA PRO A 99 -8.00 -26.86 29.30
C PRO A 99 -9.41 -27.31 29.67
N ARG A 100 -9.96 -26.75 30.74
CA ARG A 100 -11.35 -26.93 31.16
C ARG A 100 -12.21 -25.77 30.64
N ILE A 101 -13.16 -26.07 29.75
CA ILE A 101 -14.11 -25.08 29.25
C ILE A 101 -15.10 -24.72 30.37
N LEU A 102 -15.15 -23.45 30.74
CA LEU A 102 -16.07 -22.90 31.74
C LEU A 102 -17.30 -22.25 31.07
N TYR A 103 -17.11 -21.76 29.85
CA TYR A 103 -18.19 -21.17 29.06
C TYR A 103 -17.90 -21.26 27.56
N GLN A 104 -18.95 -21.49 26.77
CA GLN A 104 -18.90 -21.45 25.31
C GLN A 104 -20.24 -20.94 24.78
N GLY A 105 -20.22 -19.87 23.98
CA GLY A 105 -21.43 -19.27 23.39
C GLY A 105 -21.17 -17.86 22.86
N ARG A 106 -22.22 -17.15 22.46
CA ARG A 106 -22.13 -15.72 22.11
C ARG A 106 -21.83 -14.89 23.34
N TYR A 107 -20.98 -13.87 23.24
CA TYR A 107 -20.60 -13.05 24.40
C TYR A 107 -21.81 -12.59 25.23
N SER A 108 -21.73 -12.81 26.54
CA SER A 108 -22.67 -12.32 27.55
C SER A 108 -21.88 -11.93 28.78
N ALA A 109 -22.05 -10.69 29.25
CA ALA A 109 -21.29 -10.16 30.39
C ALA A 109 -21.48 -11.00 31.66
N ASP A 110 -22.72 -11.41 31.97
CA ASP A 110 -23.01 -12.21 33.16
C ASP A 110 -22.45 -13.62 33.08
N ARG A 111 -22.50 -14.25 31.89
CA ARG A 111 -21.89 -15.57 31.65
C ARG A 111 -20.37 -15.51 31.71
N ALA A 112 -19.77 -14.46 31.15
CA ALA A 112 -18.34 -14.24 31.22
C ALA A 112 -17.88 -14.04 32.67
N ARG A 113 -18.57 -13.19 33.44
CA ARG A 113 -18.32 -13.00 34.87
C ARG A 113 -18.46 -14.29 35.66
N ALA A 114 -19.52 -15.06 35.43
CA ALA A 114 -19.72 -16.36 36.09
C ALA A 114 -18.59 -17.36 35.75
N ALA A 115 -18.16 -17.40 34.49
CA ALA A 115 -17.04 -18.24 34.06
C ALA A 115 -15.72 -17.82 34.71
N VAL A 116 -15.42 -16.52 34.73
CA VAL A 116 -14.22 -15.99 35.37
C VAL A 116 -14.25 -16.23 36.88
N ALA A 117 -15.39 -16.10 37.54
CA ALA A 117 -15.56 -16.40 38.97
C ALA A 117 -15.35 -17.89 39.28
N ALA A 118 -15.67 -18.79 38.34
CA ALA A 118 -15.50 -20.23 38.49
C ALA A 118 -14.05 -20.73 38.36
N ILE A 119 -13.11 -19.87 37.97
CA ILE A 119 -11.68 -20.20 37.93
C ILE A 119 -11.18 -20.39 39.37
N ASP A 120 -10.79 -21.62 39.72
CA ASP A 120 -10.31 -22.02 41.04
C ASP A 120 -8.79 -22.23 41.04
N LEU A 121 -8.21 -22.70 42.16
CA LEU A 121 -6.79 -23.08 42.26
C LEU A 121 -6.71 -24.58 42.58
N PRO A 122 -6.72 -25.46 41.57
CA PRO A 122 -6.74 -26.88 41.79
C PRO A 122 -5.46 -27.40 42.46
N ARG A 123 -5.60 -28.53 43.16
CA ARG A 123 -4.51 -29.24 43.84
C ARG A 123 -4.26 -30.60 43.20
N LYS A 124 -3.01 -31.03 43.24
CA LYS A 124 -2.57 -32.34 42.75
C LYS A 124 -3.21 -33.47 43.57
N ALA A 125 -3.42 -34.62 42.93
CA ALA A 125 -3.94 -35.82 43.58
C ALA A 125 -3.16 -36.16 44.86
N GLY A 126 -3.88 -36.41 45.97
CA GLY A 126 -3.29 -36.88 47.23
C GLY A 126 -2.37 -35.90 47.96
N GLY A 127 -2.28 -34.62 47.53
CA GLY A 127 -1.31 -33.67 48.06
C GLY A 127 -1.89 -32.29 48.42
N ARG A 128 -1.08 -31.49 49.13
CA ARG A 128 -1.34 -30.06 49.36
C ARG A 128 -0.77 -29.16 48.27
N ALA A 129 0.01 -29.69 47.33
CA ALA A 129 0.58 -28.89 46.24
C ALA A 129 -0.49 -28.46 45.24
N TYR A 130 -0.42 -27.22 44.78
CA TYR A 130 -1.22 -26.73 43.66
C TYR A 130 -0.78 -27.39 42.35
N ALA A 131 -1.68 -27.44 41.37
CA ALA A 131 -1.38 -27.93 40.03
C ALA A 131 -0.33 -27.06 39.32
N ASP A 132 0.45 -27.69 38.44
CA ASP A 132 1.45 -27.04 37.60
C ASP A 132 0.81 -26.42 36.34
N ALA A 133 1.60 -25.67 35.56
CA ALA A 133 1.18 -25.14 34.27
C ALA A 133 1.81 -25.93 33.11
N ASP A 134 1.04 -26.18 32.05
CA ASP A 134 1.52 -26.70 30.76
C ASP A 134 1.01 -25.82 29.61
N PHE A 135 1.84 -24.88 29.16
CA PHE A 135 1.48 -23.93 28.10
C PHE A 135 1.25 -24.60 26.73
N ASN A 136 2.01 -25.67 26.43
CA ASN A 136 1.87 -26.38 25.17
C ASN A 136 0.57 -27.19 25.16
N GLY A 137 0.31 -27.94 26.24
CA GLY A 137 -0.95 -28.63 26.44
C GLY A 137 -2.15 -27.68 26.38
N ALA A 138 -2.03 -26.50 27.01
CA ALA A 138 -3.08 -25.49 26.99
C ALA A 138 -3.35 -24.95 25.58
N LEU A 139 -2.31 -24.63 24.80
CA LEU A 139 -2.48 -24.13 23.45
C LEU A 139 -3.06 -25.19 22.51
N LEU A 140 -2.47 -26.39 22.48
CA LEU A 140 -2.92 -27.47 21.59
C LEU A 140 -4.30 -27.98 21.97
N GLY A 141 -4.56 -28.14 23.28
CA GLY A 141 -5.86 -28.47 23.83
C GLY A 141 -6.89 -27.38 23.53
N GLY A 142 -6.50 -26.11 23.64
CA GLY A 142 -7.33 -24.96 23.29
C GLY A 142 -7.72 -24.94 21.81
N ILE A 143 -6.77 -25.20 20.90
CA ILE A 143 -7.05 -25.34 19.46
C ILE A 143 -8.01 -26.49 19.21
N ARG A 144 -7.74 -27.67 19.79
CA ARG A 144 -8.52 -28.89 19.55
C ARG A 144 -9.93 -28.82 20.13
N ILE A 145 -10.07 -28.36 21.38
CA ILE A 145 -11.32 -28.43 22.15
C ILE A 145 -12.07 -27.10 22.09
N GLY A 146 -11.37 -25.99 22.35
CA GLY A 146 -11.98 -24.65 22.38
C GLY A 146 -12.30 -24.15 20.97
N LEU A 147 -11.29 -24.05 20.10
CA LEU A 147 -11.49 -23.63 18.71
C LEU A 147 -12.07 -24.72 17.82
N GLN A 148 -12.03 -25.98 18.25
CA GLN A 148 -12.51 -27.14 17.47
C GLN A 148 -11.78 -27.28 16.12
N GLY A 149 -10.48 -26.93 16.10
CA GLY A 149 -9.64 -26.94 14.91
C GLY A 149 -9.93 -25.82 13.90
N ARG A 150 -10.88 -24.92 14.18
CA ARG A 150 -11.25 -23.80 13.30
C ARG A 150 -10.37 -22.58 13.54
N ASP A 151 -10.28 -21.72 12.53
CA ASP A 151 -9.66 -20.40 12.64
C ASP A 151 -10.26 -19.58 13.79
N GLY A 152 -9.42 -18.84 14.50
CA GLY A 152 -9.85 -18.02 15.62
C GLY A 152 -8.70 -17.31 16.34
N VAL A 153 -9.06 -16.52 17.34
CA VAL A 153 -8.11 -15.80 18.20
C VAL A 153 -8.01 -16.51 19.54
N ILE A 154 -6.79 -16.75 20.01
CA ILE A 154 -6.52 -17.29 21.34
C ILE A 154 -5.90 -16.18 22.19
N TRP A 155 -6.58 -15.80 23.26
CA TRP A 155 -6.11 -14.90 24.30
C TRP A 155 -5.64 -15.73 25.49
N MET A 156 -4.34 -15.86 25.68
CA MET A 156 -3.76 -16.63 26.78
C MET A 156 -3.26 -15.70 27.88
N VAL A 157 -3.79 -15.85 29.09
CA VAL A 157 -3.42 -15.07 30.28
C VAL A 157 -2.60 -15.95 31.22
N THR A 158 -1.34 -15.59 31.43
CA THR A 158 -0.36 -16.43 32.12
C THR A 158 0.72 -15.61 32.80
N ASN A 159 1.27 -16.07 33.91
CA ASN A 159 2.48 -15.47 34.50
C ASN A 159 3.80 -16.00 33.91
N ASN A 160 3.71 -16.85 32.87
CA ASN A 160 4.81 -17.40 32.08
C ASN A 160 5.79 -18.29 32.88
N LYS A 161 5.47 -18.68 34.12
CA LYS A 161 6.31 -19.56 34.95
C LYS A 161 5.91 -21.02 34.79
N ASN A 162 6.90 -21.87 34.53
CA ASN A 162 6.73 -23.32 34.59
C ASN A 162 6.92 -23.84 36.04
N ALA A 163 6.56 -25.09 36.29
CA ALA A 163 6.74 -25.73 37.59
C ALA A 163 8.23 -25.75 38.03
N PRO A 164 8.52 -25.55 39.33
CA PRO A 164 9.87 -25.71 39.85
C PRO A 164 10.27 -27.21 39.81
N GLY A 165 11.49 -27.50 39.35
CA GLY A 165 12.00 -28.88 39.22
C GLY A 165 11.84 -29.52 37.84
N ASN A 166 11.58 -28.73 36.80
CA ASN A 166 11.59 -29.21 35.43
C ASN A 166 12.95 -29.79 35.05
N SER A 167 12.96 -31.01 34.50
CA SER A 167 14.18 -31.63 34.01
C SER A 167 14.71 -30.86 32.78
N ALA A 168 16.01 -30.97 32.49
CA ALA A 168 16.61 -30.40 31.27
C ALA A 168 15.91 -30.84 29.97
N ALA A 169 15.17 -31.97 30.00
CA ALA A 169 14.34 -32.39 28.89
C ALA A 169 13.08 -31.52 28.71
N VAL A 170 12.47 -31.04 29.80
CA VAL A 170 11.32 -30.13 29.75
C VAL A 170 11.74 -28.76 29.22
N GLU A 171 12.88 -28.23 29.66
CA GLU A 171 13.43 -26.97 29.11
C GLU A 171 13.68 -27.06 27.60
N ARG A 172 14.27 -28.16 27.12
CA ARG A 172 14.46 -28.42 25.69
C ARG A 172 13.11 -28.53 24.95
N ASN A 173 12.12 -29.19 25.53
CA ASN A 173 10.80 -29.32 24.93
C ASN A 173 10.06 -27.98 24.89
N THR A 174 10.22 -27.12 25.89
CA THR A 174 9.68 -25.75 25.90
C THR A 174 10.36 -24.88 24.83
N ALA A 175 11.68 -24.96 24.68
CA ALA A 175 12.39 -24.27 23.60
C ALA A 175 11.94 -24.77 22.21
N ALA A 176 11.80 -26.09 22.03
CA ALA A 176 11.28 -26.69 20.80
C ALA A 176 9.84 -26.28 20.49
N PHE A 177 9.01 -26.08 21.51
CA PHE A 177 7.66 -25.54 21.37
C PHE A 177 7.67 -24.09 20.87
N TYR A 178 8.46 -23.21 21.48
CA TYR A 178 8.59 -21.82 21.00
C TYR A 178 9.17 -21.77 19.58
N ALA A 179 10.16 -22.61 19.25
CA ALA A 179 10.64 -22.77 17.88
C ALA A 179 9.54 -23.22 16.90
N SER A 180 8.67 -24.12 17.34
CA SER A 180 7.52 -24.59 16.55
C SER A 180 6.47 -23.49 16.34
N LEU A 181 6.20 -22.66 17.36
CA LEU A 181 5.33 -21.48 17.24
C LEU A 181 5.90 -20.47 16.24
N ARG A 182 7.21 -20.23 16.26
CA ARG A 182 7.90 -19.37 15.28
C ARG A 182 7.71 -19.90 13.86
N ALA A 183 7.96 -21.18 13.64
CA ALA A 183 7.91 -21.79 12.30
C ALA A 183 6.48 -22.06 11.79
N SER A 184 5.49 -22.17 12.68
CA SER A 184 4.13 -22.59 12.32
C SER A 184 3.45 -21.58 11.39
N ARG A 185 3.10 -22.02 10.18
CA ARG A 185 2.26 -21.22 9.26
C ARG A 185 0.81 -21.12 9.71
N ALA A 186 0.36 -22.05 10.56
CA ALA A 186 -0.99 -22.03 11.11
C ALA A 186 -1.17 -20.96 12.20
N ILE A 187 -0.07 -20.43 12.76
CA ILE A 187 -0.08 -19.31 13.71
C ILE A 187 0.66 -18.14 13.06
N PRO A 188 0.04 -17.41 12.13
CA PRO A 188 0.71 -16.32 11.42
C PRO A 188 1.06 -15.12 12.32
N ARG A 189 0.34 -14.91 13.43
CA ARG A 189 0.46 -13.72 14.26
C ARG A 189 0.44 -14.01 15.75
N ILE A 190 1.36 -13.37 16.48
CA ILE A 190 1.45 -13.43 17.93
C ILE A 190 1.81 -12.04 18.46
N VAL A 191 1.03 -11.58 19.44
CA VAL A 191 1.31 -10.35 20.18
C VAL A 191 1.29 -10.62 21.69
N ALA A 192 1.91 -9.77 22.48
CA ALA A 192 1.93 -9.89 23.94
C ALA A 192 1.73 -8.56 24.65
N TYR A 193 1.01 -8.59 25.77
CA TYR A 193 0.87 -7.48 26.70
C TYR A 193 1.38 -7.89 28.07
N PRO A 194 2.58 -7.44 28.47
CA PRO A 194 3.04 -7.55 29.84
C PRO A 194 2.20 -6.62 30.74
N VAL A 195 1.56 -7.17 31.77
CA VAL A 195 0.71 -6.44 32.71
C VAL A 195 1.32 -6.51 34.10
N ARG A 196 1.69 -5.34 34.64
CA ARG A 196 2.21 -5.22 36.00
C ARG A 196 1.04 -5.22 36.99
N MET A 197 1.07 -6.15 37.95
CA MET A 197 0.09 -6.28 39.02
C MET A 197 0.78 -6.94 40.20
N PRO A 198 1.57 -6.19 40.99
CA PRO A 198 2.32 -6.76 42.10
C PRO A 198 1.35 -7.17 43.21
N LEU A 199 1.33 -8.46 43.52
CA LEU A 199 0.48 -9.06 44.54
C LEU A 199 1.28 -10.05 45.38
N THR A 200 0.95 -10.11 46.66
CA THR A 200 1.47 -11.13 47.57
C THR A 200 0.30 -11.97 48.06
N GLY A 201 0.30 -13.23 47.69
CA GLY A 201 -0.66 -14.22 48.14
C GLY A 201 -0.20 -14.88 49.44
N ARG A 202 -0.83 -15.99 49.79
CA ARG A 202 -0.47 -16.76 50.99
C ARG A 202 0.80 -17.57 50.79
N THR A 203 1.05 -18.03 49.57
CA THR A 203 2.15 -18.96 49.25
C THR A 203 3.17 -18.32 48.31
N PHE A 204 2.73 -17.46 47.40
CA PHE A 204 3.58 -16.88 46.38
C PHE A 204 3.51 -15.35 46.37
N SER A 205 4.48 -14.72 45.72
CA SER A 205 4.48 -13.28 45.42
C SER A 205 4.81 -13.12 43.95
N GLU A 206 4.02 -12.31 43.25
CA GLU A 206 4.08 -12.14 41.81
C GLU A 206 4.03 -10.66 41.45
N ALA A 207 4.80 -10.25 40.44
CA ALA A 207 4.88 -8.85 40.01
C ALA A 207 3.88 -8.51 38.90
N GLY A 208 3.34 -9.52 38.21
CA GLY A 208 2.46 -9.36 37.07
C GLY A 208 2.32 -10.62 36.24
N PHE A 209 1.70 -10.47 35.08
CA PHE A 209 1.42 -11.55 34.14
C PHE A 209 1.51 -11.03 32.69
N VAL A 210 1.33 -11.92 31.73
CA VAL A 210 1.36 -11.64 30.29
C VAL A 210 0.04 -12.09 29.67
N VAL A 211 -0.50 -11.25 28.79
CA VAL A 211 -1.60 -11.61 27.91
C VAL A 211 -1.06 -11.80 26.50
N TYR A 212 -1.08 -13.02 25.98
CA TYR A 212 -0.76 -13.30 24.59
C TYR A 212 -2.02 -13.26 23.73
N GLY A 213 -1.96 -12.57 22.59
CA GLY A 213 -2.95 -12.68 21.52
C GLY A 213 -2.36 -13.49 20.38
N ILE A 214 -2.99 -14.62 20.03
CA ILE A 214 -2.49 -15.56 19.03
C ILE A 214 -3.55 -15.73 17.95
N GLY A 215 -3.23 -15.36 16.72
CA GLY A 215 -4.08 -15.60 15.56
C GLY A 215 -3.83 -16.99 15.02
N TYR A 216 -4.83 -17.88 15.11
CA TYR A 216 -4.79 -19.24 14.55
C TYR A 216 -5.57 -19.29 13.23
N GLY A 217 -4.87 -19.66 12.16
CA GLY A 217 -5.35 -19.65 10.78
C GLY A 217 -5.46 -18.23 10.18
N PRO A 218 -5.69 -18.12 8.86
CA PRO A 218 -5.85 -16.84 8.17
C PRO A 218 -7.03 -16.00 8.67
N GLY A 219 -8.12 -16.64 9.11
CA GLY A 219 -9.25 -15.96 9.75
C GLY A 219 -8.89 -15.43 11.14
N GLY A 220 -8.11 -16.19 11.91
CA GLY A 220 -7.64 -15.78 13.24
C GLY A 220 -6.67 -14.60 13.19
N GLU A 221 -5.82 -14.53 12.16
CA GLU A 221 -4.94 -13.36 11.95
C GLU A 221 -5.74 -12.07 11.80
N ARG A 222 -6.69 -12.05 10.87
CA ARG A 222 -7.52 -10.88 10.59
C ARG A 222 -8.36 -10.49 11.79
N ALA A 223 -8.91 -11.47 12.50
CA ALA A 223 -9.69 -11.23 13.71
C ALA A 223 -8.84 -10.67 14.86
N LEU A 224 -7.60 -11.16 15.02
CA LEU A 224 -6.68 -10.59 15.99
C LEU A 224 -6.32 -9.14 15.63
N GLU A 225 -6.01 -8.86 14.36
CA GLU A 225 -5.76 -7.48 13.90
C GLU A 225 -6.95 -6.55 14.16
N ALA A 226 -8.18 -7.00 13.85
CA ALA A 226 -9.40 -6.25 14.14
C ALA A 226 -9.56 -6.00 15.65
N ALA A 227 -9.27 -6.98 16.50
CA ALA A 227 -9.33 -6.84 17.95
C ALA A 227 -8.27 -5.86 18.49
N LEU A 228 -7.07 -5.85 17.92
CA LEU A 228 -5.99 -4.90 18.30
C LEU A 228 -6.33 -3.46 17.92
N GLY A 229 -7.07 -3.26 16.83
CA GLY A 229 -7.61 -1.95 16.43
C GLY A 229 -8.81 -1.49 17.26
N ALA A 230 -9.44 -2.38 18.04
CA ALA A 230 -10.67 -2.07 18.77
C ALA A 230 -10.41 -1.08 19.92
N PRO A 231 -11.22 -0.01 20.08
CA PRO A 231 -11.04 0.98 21.14
C PRO A 231 -11.02 0.38 22.55
N GLY A 232 -11.89 -0.60 22.81
CA GLY A 232 -11.99 -1.22 24.14
C GLY A 232 -10.71 -1.95 24.58
N LEU A 233 -9.99 -2.57 23.64
CA LEU A 233 -8.73 -3.22 23.95
C LEU A 233 -7.62 -2.18 24.14
N ARG A 234 -7.61 -1.11 23.32
CA ARG A 234 -6.66 0.00 23.47
C ARG A 234 -6.82 0.77 24.77
N THR A 235 -8.01 0.84 25.35
CA THR A 235 -8.23 1.47 26.66
C THR A 235 -7.83 0.57 27.84
N LEU A 236 -7.82 -0.75 27.64
CA LEU A 236 -7.45 -1.71 28.68
C LEU A 236 -5.94 -1.71 28.96
N PHE A 237 -5.12 -1.45 27.93
CA PHE A 237 -3.67 -1.47 28.04
C PHE A 237 -3.10 -0.06 27.93
N SER A 238 -2.23 0.31 28.87
CA SER A 238 -1.52 1.60 28.86
C SER A 238 -0.42 1.70 27.80
N HIS A 239 -0.05 0.58 27.20
CA HIS A 239 1.01 0.48 26.20
C HIS A 239 0.55 -0.37 25.00
N PRO A 240 1.16 -0.19 23.82
CA PRO A 240 0.91 -1.03 22.66
C PRO A 240 1.23 -2.50 22.92
N ALA A 241 0.67 -3.37 22.08
CA ALA A 241 1.05 -4.78 22.07
C ALA A 241 2.50 -4.94 21.60
N VAL A 242 3.24 -5.82 22.25
CA VAL A 242 4.54 -6.30 21.75
C VAL A 242 4.27 -7.26 20.59
N THR A 243 4.76 -6.94 19.39
CA THR A 243 4.65 -7.88 18.26
C THR A 243 5.75 -8.94 18.35
N LEU A 244 5.35 -10.19 18.55
CA LEU A 244 6.26 -11.33 18.60
C LEU A 244 6.34 -12.05 17.25
N LYS A 245 5.24 -12.03 16.46
CA LYS A 245 5.17 -12.61 15.13
C LYS A 245 4.12 -11.90 14.26
N PRO A 246 4.42 -11.58 12.98
CA PRO A 246 5.71 -11.72 12.31
C PRO A 246 6.75 -10.75 12.91
N VAL A 247 8.03 -11.01 12.66
CA VAL A 247 9.08 -10.06 13.05
C VAL A 247 8.86 -8.77 12.26
N PRO A 248 8.70 -7.61 12.93
CA PRO A 248 8.14 -6.43 12.29
C PRO A 248 9.20 -5.76 11.39
N GLY A 249 9.25 -6.12 10.11
CA GLY A 249 10.09 -5.45 9.10
C GLY A 249 9.45 -4.20 8.46
N GLY A 250 8.14 -3.99 8.66
CA GLY A 250 7.32 -3.03 7.90
C GLY A 250 6.58 -1.97 8.73
N ALA A 251 6.96 -1.73 9.99
CA ALA A 251 6.30 -0.73 10.84
C ALA A 251 6.95 0.65 10.82
N LEU A 252 7.97 0.87 9.97
CA LEU A 252 8.59 2.18 9.77
C LEU A 252 7.80 2.95 8.71
N ALA A 253 7.54 4.24 8.97
CA ALA A 253 6.78 5.09 8.08
C ALA A 253 7.48 6.42 7.82
N LEU A 254 7.42 6.91 6.58
CA LEU A 254 7.98 8.21 6.21
C LEU A 254 6.87 9.27 6.26
N SER A 255 7.13 10.38 6.93
CA SER A 255 6.22 11.54 7.06
C SER A 255 6.91 12.82 6.58
N PHE A 256 6.14 13.84 6.20
CA PHE A 256 6.67 15.09 5.62
C PHE A 256 6.08 16.30 6.33
N ASP A 257 6.92 17.30 6.64
CA ASP A 257 6.48 18.50 7.36
C ASP A 257 6.02 19.62 6.43
N ARG A 258 6.86 19.97 5.45
CA ARG A 258 6.59 21.05 4.49
C ARG A 258 7.46 20.87 3.26
N LEU A 259 6.86 21.05 2.09
CA LEU A 259 7.53 20.97 0.80
C LEU A 259 8.05 22.37 0.42
N ASP A 260 9.34 22.61 0.65
CA ASP A 260 10.03 23.78 0.09
C ASP A 260 10.62 23.40 -1.27
N SER A 261 9.78 23.48 -2.29
CA SER A 261 10.12 22.98 -3.62
C SER A 261 10.53 24.09 -4.60
N GLY A 262 11.11 25.19 -4.10
CA GLY A 262 11.77 26.20 -4.93
C GLY A 262 10.85 26.87 -5.96
N GLY A 263 9.55 27.00 -5.65
CA GLY A 263 8.53 27.55 -6.54
C GLY A 263 7.59 26.50 -7.17
N LEU A 264 7.78 25.22 -6.88
CA LEU A 264 6.86 24.14 -7.25
C LEU A 264 5.77 23.98 -6.18
N GLU A 265 4.63 23.42 -6.57
CA GLU A 265 3.58 23.04 -5.62
C GLU A 265 3.71 21.55 -5.34
N ALA A 266 3.88 21.16 -4.08
CA ALA A 266 3.86 19.75 -3.73
C ALA A 266 3.09 19.51 -2.43
N GLY A 267 2.40 18.37 -2.37
CA GLY A 267 1.58 17.98 -1.22
C GLY A 267 1.32 16.48 -1.19
N LEU A 268 0.94 15.97 -0.01
CA LEU A 268 0.49 14.59 0.14
C LEU A 268 -1.02 14.52 -0.08
N GLU A 269 -1.46 13.81 -1.11
CA GLU A 269 -2.87 13.59 -1.47
C GLU A 269 -3.16 12.09 -1.43
N ASP A 270 -4.06 11.65 -0.53
CA ASP A 270 -4.41 10.23 -0.33
C ASP A 270 -3.20 9.27 -0.16
N GLY A 271 -2.14 9.74 0.49
CA GLY A 271 -0.90 8.97 0.71
C GLY A 271 0.07 8.97 -0.47
N VAL A 272 -0.22 9.70 -1.54
CA VAL A 272 0.64 9.93 -2.70
C VAL A 272 1.25 11.31 -2.62
N LEU A 273 2.57 11.41 -2.78
CA LEU A 273 3.24 12.71 -2.90
C LEU A 273 3.01 13.26 -4.32
N VAL A 274 2.18 14.29 -4.44
CA VAL A 274 1.91 14.96 -5.72
C VAL A 274 2.81 16.18 -5.85
N VAL A 275 3.51 16.28 -6.97
CA VAL A 275 4.42 17.39 -7.31
C VAL A 275 3.94 18.02 -8.61
N ARG A 276 3.62 19.31 -8.59
CA ARG A 276 3.10 20.07 -9.73
C ARG A 276 4.07 21.15 -10.17
N GLY A 277 4.11 21.36 -11.48
CA GLY A 277 4.89 22.44 -12.10
C GLY A 277 6.33 22.06 -12.45
N ALA A 278 6.68 20.76 -12.39
CA ALA A 278 8.02 20.31 -12.77
C ALA A 278 8.33 20.68 -14.23
N ASP A 279 9.54 21.19 -14.46
CA ASP A 279 10.03 21.60 -15.77
C ASP A 279 10.36 20.37 -16.62
N ALA A 280 9.52 20.13 -17.62
CA ALA A 280 9.66 19.01 -18.54
C ALA A 280 10.90 19.12 -19.45
N ALA A 281 11.46 20.32 -19.66
CA ALA A 281 12.58 20.54 -20.58
C ALA A 281 13.94 20.62 -19.88
N GLY A 282 14.02 21.29 -18.72
CA GLY A 282 15.26 21.47 -17.96
C GLY A 282 15.58 20.37 -16.95
N GLY A 283 14.61 19.50 -16.65
CA GLY A 283 14.68 18.63 -15.47
C GLY A 283 14.32 19.41 -14.20
N THR A 284 14.13 18.71 -13.09
CA THR A 284 13.64 19.33 -11.85
C THR A 284 14.31 18.68 -10.64
N VAL A 285 14.84 19.51 -9.73
CA VAL A 285 15.38 19.03 -8.45
C VAL A 285 14.40 19.41 -7.34
N LEU A 286 13.84 18.39 -6.71
CA LEU A 286 12.93 18.51 -5.58
C LEU A 286 13.72 18.33 -4.29
N ARG A 287 13.55 19.24 -3.34
CA ARG A 287 14.09 19.12 -2.00
C ARG A 287 12.94 19.16 -1.00
N PHE A 288 12.92 18.25 -0.05
CA PHE A 288 11.90 18.23 0.99
C PHE A 288 12.44 17.67 2.30
N THR A 289 11.81 18.09 3.39
CA THR A 289 12.13 17.60 4.72
C THR A 289 11.15 16.50 5.10
N ALA A 290 11.70 15.32 5.36
CA ALA A 290 11.00 14.13 5.78
C ALA A 290 11.36 13.76 7.22
N HIS A 291 10.60 12.87 7.80
CA HIS A 291 10.91 12.24 9.08
C HIS A 291 10.49 10.79 9.05
N LEU A 292 11.33 9.93 9.62
CA LEU A 292 11.03 8.53 9.80
C LEU A 292 10.36 8.34 11.17
N THR A 293 9.18 7.74 11.19
CA THR A 293 8.46 7.36 12.40
C THR A 293 8.67 5.88 12.66
N ASN A 294 9.06 5.54 13.89
CA ASN A 294 9.25 4.15 14.30
C ASN A 294 7.96 3.57 14.88
N GLY A 295 7.20 2.82 14.07
CA GLY A 295 6.04 2.07 14.55
C GLY A 295 6.39 0.71 15.17
N LEU A 296 7.66 0.35 15.26
CA LEU A 296 8.10 -0.88 15.94
C LEU A 296 7.91 -0.69 17.44
N TYR A 297 7.35 -1.71 18.09
CA TYR A 297 7.25 -1.75 19.55
C TYR A 297 7.46 -3.18 20.05
N PRO A 298 8.34 -3.39 21.05
CA PRO A 298 9.10 -2.41 21.83
C PRO A 298 10.49 -2.06 21.25
N GLN A 299 10.71 -2.30 19.95
CA GLN A 299 12.05 -2.15 19.37
C GLN A 299 12.43 -0.69 19.10
N ARG A 300 13.61 -0.33 19.57
CA ARG A 300 14.33 0.89 19.20
C ARG A 300 15.23 0.59 18.01
N VAL A 301 15.28 1.51 17.05
CA VAL A 301 16.30 1.47 16.01
C VAL A 301 17.56 2.08 16.61
N ALA A 302 18.52 1.24 17.01
CA ALA A 302 19.78 1.70 17.58
C ALA A 302 20.62 2.39 16.50
N THR A 303 20.75 1.75 15.33
CA THR A 303 21.39 2.31 14.15
C THR A 303 20.78 1.75 12.86
N ALA A 304 20.84 2.51 11.78
CA ALA A 304 20.57 2.06 10.41
C ALA A 304 21.29 2.95 9.39
N ALA A 305 21.77 2.37 8.30
CA ALA A 305 22.18 3.12 7.12
C ALA A 305 20.97 3.36 6.21
N LEU A 306 20.83 4.57 5.67
CA LEU A 306 19.70 5.01 4.87
C LEU A 306 20.14 5.18 3.42
N ALA A 307 19.43 4.52 2.50
CA ALA A 307 19.56 4.72 1.06
C ALA A 307 18.18 4.98 0.46
N LEU A 308 18.09 5.92 -0.47
CA LEU A 308 16.82 6.27 -1.10
C LEU A 308 16.92 6.05 -2.60
N ASP A 309 16.02 5.21 -3.12
CA ASP A 309 15.93 4.90 -4.54
C ASP A 309 14.60 5.42 -5.11
N TRP A 310 14.60 5.73 -6.41
CA TRP A 310 13.40 6.06 -7.17
C TRP A 310 13.17 5.00 -8.24
N SER A 311 11.92 4.60 -8.47
CA SER A 311 11.55 3.76 -9.61
C SER A 311 10.29 4.28 -10.30
N GLU A 312 10.35 4.48 -11.62
CA GLU A 312 9.21 4.86 -12.48
C GLU A 312 8.57 3.61 -13.11
N GLY A 313 7.38 3.20 -12.63
CA GLY A 313 6.64 2.06 -13.19
C GLY A 313 7.40 0.73 -13.27
N GLN A 314 6.87 -0.26 -14.02
CA GLN A 314 7.49 -1.58 -14.21
C GLN A 314 8.58 -1.62 -15.32
N THR A 315 8.84 -0.51 -16.00
CA THR A 315 9.61 -0.49 -17.26
C THR A 315 11.08 -0.08 -17.14
N GLY A 316 11.62 0.13 -15.93
CA GLY A 316 13.05 0.01 -15.65
C GLY A 316 13.99 1.02 -16.33
N THR A 317 13.50 2.16 -16.83
CA THR A 317 14.36 3.25 -17.29
C THR A 317 14.60 4.25 -16.15
N ASP A 318 15.49 3.88 -15.23
CA ASP A 318 15.93 4.74 -14.12
C ASP A 318 16.81 5.87 -14.63
N ILE A 319 16.24 7.06 -14.74
CA ILE A 319 16.98 8.27 -15.11
C ILE A 319 16.92 9.33 -13.97
N ALA A 320 16.01 9.17 -13.00
CA ALA A 320 15.95 10.04 -11.83
C ALA A 320 16.83 9.53 -10.68
N ARG A 321 17.40 10.46 -9.90
CA ARG A 321 18.27 10.16 -8.76
C ARG A 321 17.62 10.64 -7.47
N ALA A 322 17.55 9.78 -6.46
CA ALA A 322 17.08 10.13 -5.14
C ALA A 322 18.24 10.06 -4.14
N ALA A 323 18.22 10.91 -3.12
CA ALA A 323 19.19 10.95 -2.05
C ALA A 323 18.52 11.35 -0.73
N VAL A 324 19.08 10.87 0.38
CA VAL A 324 18.63 11.17 1.74
C VAL A 324 19.82 11.57 2.60
N GLU A 325 19.65 12.64 3.38
CA GLU A 325 20.63 13.16 4.32
C GLU A 325 19.99 13.39 5.69
N PRO A 326 20.61 12.96 6.80
CA PRO A 326 21.82 12.13 6.85
C PRO A 326 21.61 10.72 6.26
N ALA A 327 22.68 10.11 5.78
CA ALA A 327 22.68 8.73 5.26
C ALA A 327 22.67 7.66 6.37
N SER A 328 22.48 8.07 7.63
CA SER A 328 22.43 7.18 8.79
C SER A 328 21.43 7.71 9.80
N LEU A 329 20.75 6.78 10.46
CA LEU A 329 19.85 7.02 11.58
C LEU A 329 20.42 6.34 12.82
N ALA A 330 20.29 6.99 13.97
CA ALA A 330 20.58 6.38 15.25
C ALA A 330 19.52 6.75 16.29
N ASP A 331 19.39 5.88 17.29
CA ASP A 331 18.63 6.09 18.51
C ASP A 331 17.15 6.50 18.32
N LEU A 332 16.46 5.88 17.37
CA LEU A 332 15.03 6.14 17.14
C LEU A 332 14.17 5.24 18.04
N ALA A 333 13.68 5.83 19.13
CA ALA A 333 12.82 5.19 20.12
C ALA A 333 11.50 4.65 19.50
N PRO A 334 10.84 3.65 20.12
CA PRO A 334 9.50 3.21 19.73
C PRO A 334 8.51 4.37 19.72
N GLN A 335 7.65 4.42 18.70
CA GLN A 335 6.63 5.46 18.50
C GLN A 335 7.16 6.90 18.35
N ALA A 336 8.48 7.07 18.31
CA ALA A 336 9.11 8.37 18.13
C ALA A 336 9.30 8.70 16.65
N ARG A 337 9.63 9.97 16.41
CA ARG A 337 9.93 10.56 15.12
C ARG A 337 11.40 10.91 15.05
N SER A 338 12.06 10.62 13.93
CA SER A 338 13.46 10.97 13.71
C SER A 338 13.68 12.47 13.66
N ALA A 339 14.94 12.87 13.80
CA ALA A 339 15.40 14.18 13.33
C ALA A 339 15.03 14.39 11.83
N PRO A 340 14.95 15.65 11.37
CA PRO A 340 14.70 15.97 9.96
C PRO A 340 15.65 15.23 9.02
N LEU A 341 15.08 14.59 8.01
CA LEU A 341 15.77 13.96 6.89
C LEU A 341 15.60 14.85 5.66
N GLY A 342 16.70 15.41 5.15
CA GLY A 342 16.72 16.09 3.87
C GLY A 342 16.63 15.07 2.74
N VAL A 343 15.57 15.15 1.94
CA VAL A 343 15.39 14.28 0.78
C VAL A 343 15.53 15.12 -0.49
N THR A 344 16.36 14.64 -1.42
CA THR A 344 16.54 15.25 -2.73
C THR A 344 16.13 14.26 -3.82
N LEU A 345 15.23 14.66 -4.70
CA LEU A 345 14.82 13.90 -5.89
C LEU A 345 15.13 14.73 -7.14
N SER A 346 16.11 14.27 -7.91
CA SER A 346 16.53 14.88 -9.17
C SER A 346 15.89 14.14 -10.34
N LEU A 347 14.95 14.83 -11.00
CA LEU A 347 14.22 14.34 -12.15
C LEU A 347 14.89 14.85 -13.44
N PRO A 348 15.16 13.98 -14.42
CA PRO A 348 15.63 14.39 -15.72
C PRO A 348 14.51 15.08 -16.51
N PRO A 349 14.83 15.72 -17.65
CA PRO A 349 13.82 16.21 -18.58
C PRO A 349 12.82 15.12 -18.97
N ILE A 350 11.53 15.42 -18.85
CA ILE A 350 10.45 14.51 -19.21
C ILE A 350 10.08 14.76 -20.68
N PRO A 351 10.41 13.83 -21.61
CA PRO A 351 10.21 14.08 -23.03
C PRO A 351 8.73 14.14 -23.37
N ARG A 352 8.39 14.99 -24.35
CA ARG A 352 7.06 14.96 -24.96
C ARG A 352 6.82 13.62 -25.67
N PRO A 353 5.56 13.16 -25.74
CA PRO A 353 5.21 12.05 -26.60
C PRO A 353 5.67 12.29 -28.05
N PRO A 354 6.16 11.26 -28.75
CA PRO A 354 6.59 11.44 -30.13
C PRO A 354 5.41 11.75 -31.06
N GLY A 355 5.70 12.42 -32.19
CA GLY A 355 4.74 12.69 -33.26
C GLY A 355 3.70 13.78 -32.92
N PHE A 356 2.58 13.77 -33.66
CA PHE A 356 1.51 14.76 -33.51
C PHE A 356 0.86 14.76 -32.13
N ALA A 357 0.89 13.61 -31.42
CA ALA A 357 0.38 13.51 -30.06
C ALA A 357 1.07 14.52 -29.13
N GLY A 358 2.41 14.62 -29.18
CA GLY A 358 3.17 15.55 -28.32
C GLY A 358 2.97 17.04 -28.62
N LEU A 359 2.44 17.40 -29.80
CA LEU A 359 2.05 18.77 -30.12
C LEU A 359 0.74 19.17 -29.42
N LEU A 360 -0.17 18.20 -29.22
CA LEU A 360 -1.46 18.39 -28.59
C LEU A 360 -1.42 18.16 -27.06
N THR A 361 -0.41 17.42 -26.58
CA THR A 361 -0.20 17.19 -25.15
C THR A 361 0.30 18.45 -24.45
N ASN A 362 -0.51 18.96 -23.52
CA ASN A 362 -0.19 20.08 -22.63
C ASN A 362 0.27 19.63 -21.24
N ARG A 363 0.02 18.37 -20.86
CA ARG A 363 0.37 17.80 -19.56
C ARG A 363 0.81 16.35 -19.68
N ARG A 364 1.76 15.92 -18.86
CA ARG A 364 2.11 14.51 -18.66
C ARG A 364 2.34 14.24 -17.17
N ASP A 365 1.76 13.13 -16.72
CA ASP A 365 1.92 12.65 -15.36
C ASP A 365 2.91 11.49 -15.35
N VAL A 366 3.80 11.50 -14.36
CA VAL A 366 4.78 10.45 -14.12
C VAL A 366 4.54 9.90 -12.72
N ASP A 367 4.05 8.66 -12.67
CA ASP A 367 3.83 7.92 -11.43
C ASP A 367 5.05 7.04 -11.12
N GLY A 368 5.55 7.10 -9.90
CA GLY A 368 6.64 6.26 -9.44
C GLY A 368 6.62 6.05 -7.92
N THR A 369 7.67 5.41 -7.41
CA THR A 369 7.79 5.08 -5.99
C THR A 369 9.17 5.47 -5.49
N LEU A 370 9.20 6.26 -4.42
CA LEU A 370 10.39 6.43 -3.60
C LEU A 370 10.50 5.27 -2.62
N THR A 371 11.63 4.57 -2.65
CA THR A 371 11.91 3.42 -1.80
C THR A 371 13.07 3.78 -0.87
N LEU A 372 12.76 4.05 0.40
CA LEU A 372 13.76 4.21 1.44
C LEU A 372 14.15 2.83 1.96
N ARG A 373 15.40 2.45 1.72
CA ARG A 373 16.02 1.24 2.23
C ARG A 373 16.80 1.56 3.50
N LEU A 374 16.58 0.75 4.52
CA LEU A 374 17.36 0.73 5.73
C LEU A 374 18.23 -0.53 5.68
N SER A 375 19.54 -0.38 5.60
CA SER A 375 20.52 -1.46 5.70
C SER A 375 21.29 -1.36 7.02
N ASP A 376 22.00 -2.42 7.40
CA ASP A 376 22.71 -2.48 8.68
C ASP A 376 21.81 -2.10 9.87
N LEU A 377 20.54 -2.50 9.79
CA LEU A 377 19.53 -2.19 10.78
C LEU A 377 19.84 -2.97 12.05
N HIS A 378 20.19 -2.24 13.11
CA HIS A 378 20.38 -2.80 14.44
C HIS A 378 19.22 -2.39 15.32
N LEU A 379 18.35 -3.36 15.63
CA LEU A 379 17.25 -3.21 16.55
C LEU A 379 17.69 -3.61 17.96
N THR A 380 17.22 -2.87 18.96
CA THR A 380 17.39 -3.16 20.39
C THR A 380 16.05 -3.08 21.10
N LEU A 381 15.96 -3.64 22.31
CA LEU A 381 14.78 -3.41 23.16
C LEU A 381 14.91 -2.05 23.83
N ASP A 382 13.81 -1.31 23.85
CA ASP A 382 13.79 -0.02 24.50
C ASP A 382 14.05 -0.11 26.02
N PRO A 383 14.91 0.74 26.61
CA PRO A 383 15.23 0.70 28.04
C PRO A 383 14.00 0.86 28.94
N ASP A 384 13.06 1.75 28.59
CA ASP A 384 11.84 1.96 29.38
C ASP A 384 10.93 0.73 29.32
N PHE A 385 10.94 0.02 28.19
CA PHE A 385 10.31 -1.30 28.10
C PHE A 385 10.98 -2.30 29.05
N LEU A 386 12.31 -2.41 29.02
CA LEU A 386 13.04 -3.36 29.86
C LEU A 386 12.82 -3.13 31.35
N GLU A 387 12.89 -1.88 31.82
CA GLU A 387 12.63 -1.52 33.22
C GLU A 387 11.22 -1.89 33.66
N ARG A 388 10.22 -1.70 32.80
CA ARG A 388 8.83 -2.03 33.09
C ARG A 388 8.58 -3.53 33.18
N VAL A 389 9.18 -4.32 32.29
CA VAL A 389 8.91 -5.77 32.22
C VAL A 389 9.82 -6.58 33.12
N ARG A 390 10.97 -6.05 33.53
CA ARG A 390 11.94 -6.75 34.38
C ARG A 390 11.29 -7.36 35.63
N PRO A 391 10.44 -6.67 36.42
CA PRO A 391 9.81 -7.27 37.58
C PRO A 391 8.93 -8.49 37.24
N ILE A 392 8.26 -8.47 36.09
CA ILE A 392 7.37 -9.55 35.62
C ILE A 392 8.18 -10.81 35.27
N PHE A 393 9.36 -10.61 34.65
CA PHE A 393 10.20 -11.69 34.15
C PHE A 393 11.46 -11.99 35.00
N ALA A 394 11.65 -11.33 36.15
CA ALA A 394 12.87 -11.46 36.96
C ALA A 394 13.06 -12.83 37.63
N SER A 395 12.08 -13.73 37.60
CA SER A 395 12.22 -15.04 38.22
C SER A 395 13.07 -15.98 37.35
N ARG A 396 14.17 -16.52 37.89
CA ARG A 396 15.03 -17.57 37.29
C ARG A 396 14.32 -18.88 36.88
N LEU A 397 13.00 -18.97 37.09
CA LEU A 397 12.13 -20.09 36.70
C LEU A 397 11.53 -19.91 35.30
N LEU A 398 11.84 -18.81 34.63
CA LEU A 398 11.50 -18.56 33.24
C LEU A 398 12.52 -19.26 32.35
N VAL A 399 12.04 -19.92 31.29
CA VAL A 399 12.90 -20.59 30.31
C VAL A 399 13.65 -19.51 29.53
N ALA A 400 14.83 -19.13 30.01
CA ALA A 400 15.79 -18.38 29.21
C ALA A 400 16.32 -19.34 28.14
N GLU A 401 15.96 -19.13 26.87
CA GLU A 401 16.72 -19.75 25.78
C GLU A 401 18.17 -19.26 25.92
N GLN A 402 19.14 -20.18 25.86
CA GLN A 402 20.56 -19.79 25.87
C GLN A 402 20.77 -18.80 24.72
N PRO A 403 21.33 -17.61 24.99
CA PRO A 403 21.40 -16.59 23.98
C PRO A 403 22.46 -17.00 22.94
N VAL A 404 22.02 -17.19 21.69
CA VAL A 404 22.91 -17.44 20.55
C VAL A 404 23.08 -16.13 19.77
N GLY A 405 24.30 -15.59 19.73
CA GLY A 405 24.69 -14.47 18.87
C GLY A 405 25.12 -13.18 19.60
N PRO A 406 25.85 -12.28 18.91
CA PRO A 406 26.25 -10.97 19.45
C PRO A 406 25.00 -10.11 19.74
N GLY A 407 24.95 -9.43 20.90
CA GLY A 407 23.74 -8.76 21.42
C GLY A 407 22.91 -9.61 22.42
N ALA A 408 23.37 -10.83 22.71
CA ALA A 408 22.89 -11.72 23.77
C ALA A 408 22.65 -11.06 25.14
N ALA A 409 23.44 -10.04 25.49
CA ALA A 409 23.53 -9.51 26.85
C ALA A 409 22.24 -8.88 27.37
N ASP A 410 21.49 -8.13 26.57
CA ASP A 410 20.38 -7.29 27.09
C ASP A 410 19.11 -8.10 27.40
N ALA A 411 18.76 -9.08 26.56
CA ALA A 411 17.61 -9.96 26.82
C ALA A 411 17.95 -11.07 27.84
N ALA A 412 19.21 -11.52 27.88
CA ALA A 412 19.68 -12.50 28.85
C ALA A 412 19.78 -11.91 30.27
N GLN A 413 20.00 -10.59 30.41
CA GLN A 413 19.99 -9.90 31.70
C GLN A 413 18.59 -9.84 32.34
N VAL A 414 17.52 -9.89 31.54
CA VAL A 414 16.13 -9.73 32.02
C VAL A 414 15.35 -11.06 32.06
N GLY A 415 15.85 -12.13 31.43
CA GLY A 415 15.19 -13.45 31.44
C GLY A 415 13.93 -13.50 30.58
N LEU A 416 13.87 -12.69 29.51
CA LEU A 416 12.73 -12.67 28.59
C LEU A 416 12.63 -13.99 27.80
N PRO A 417 11.40 -14.46 27.49
CA PRO A 417 11.22 -15.61 26.60
C PRO A 417 11.86 -15.36 25.23
N GLY A 418 12.40 -16.42 24.61
CA GLY A 418 13.15 -16.30 23.36
C GLY A 418 12.41 -15.57 22.23
N LEU A 419 11.06 -15.70 22.15
CA LEU A 419 10.22 -15.02 21.16
C LEU A 419 10.40 -13.47 21.18
N PHE A 420 10.75 -12.89 22.33
CA PHE A 420 11.02 -11.45 22.42
C PHE A 420 12.34 -11.04 21.76
N GLY A 421 13.23 -11.98 21.44
CA GLY A 421 14.54 -11.74 20.83
C GLY A 421 14.60 -11.89 19.31
N ASP A 422 13.51 -12.34 18.67
CA ASP A 422 13.52 -12.68 17.24
C ASP A 422 13.78 -11.48 16.31
N TYR A 423 13.58 -10.25 16.80
CA TYR A 423 13.90 -9.01 16.08
C TYR A 423 15.37 -8.89 15.69
N ARG A 424 16.28 -9.60 16.36
CA ARG A 424 17.73 -9.57 16.10
C ARG A 424 18.09 -10.10 14.72
N GLY A 425 17.21 -10.90 14.11
CA GLY A 425 17.39 -11.40 12.74
C GLY A 425 17.06 -10.38 11.65
N VAL A 426 16.53 -9.20 12.00
CA VAL A 426 16.18 -8.16 11.02
C VAL A 426 17.35 -7.22 10.84
N SER A 427 18.00 -7.29 9.68
CA SER A 427 19.09 -6.39 9.28
C SER A 427 18.68 -5.37 8.22
N GLU A 428 17.48 -5.52 7.64
CA GLU A 428 17.00 -4.66 6.57
C GLU A 428 15.51 -4.34 6.73
N ALA A 429 15.14 -3.12 6.35
CA ALA A 429 13.74 -2.70 6.24
C ALA A 429 13.55 -1.80 5.00
N THR A 430 12.33 -1.72 4.51
CA THR A 430 12.02 -0.90 3.33
C THR A 430 10.72 -0.14 3.53
N VAL A 431 10.75 1.17 3.29
CA VAL A 431 9.60 2.07 3.32
C VAL A 431 9.34 2.59 1.91
N ARG A 432 8.10 2.51 1.45
CA ARG A 432 7.70 2.92 0.10
C ARG A 432 6.74 4.09 0.16
N LEU A 433 6.99 5.10 -0.67
CA LEU A 433 6.13 6.26 -0.86
C LEU A 433 5.78 6.40 -2.34
N PRO A 434 4.51 6.28 -2.74
CA PRO A 434 4.11 6.60 -4.09
C PRO A 434 4.22 8.11 -4.34
N VAL A 435 4.71 8.49 -5.52
CA VAL A 435 4.87 9.89 -5.94
C VAL A 435 4.29 10.05 -7.34
N ARG A 436 3.58 11.16 -7.56
CA ARG A 436 3.06 11.59 -8.85
C ARG A 436 3.66 12.94 -9.20
N ILE A 437 4.26 13.04 -10.38
CA ILE A 437 4.85 14.27 -10.91
C ILE A 437 4.00 14.75 -12.07
N GLU A 438 3.43 15.93 -11.94
CA GLU A 438 2.62 16.60 -12.96
C GLU A 438 3.47 17.65 -13.68
N THR A 439 3.77 17.37 -14.95
CA THR A 439 4.51 18.30 -15.82
C THR A 439 3.59 19.01 -16.78
N ALA A 440 3.81 20.32 -16.95
CA ALA A 440 3.14 21.12 -17.96
C ALA A 440 4.10 21.38 -19.13
N PHE A 441 3.60 21.21 -20.35
CA PHE A 441 4.34 21.51 -21.56
C PHE A 441 3.92 22.88 -22.12
N PRO A 442 4.87 23.75 -22.53
CA PRO A 442 4.51 25.06 -23.06
C PRO A 442 3.77 24.94 -24.41
N PRO A 443 2.78 25.79 -24.71
CA PRO A 443 1.99 25.68 -25.94
C PRO A 443 2.73 26.16 -27.20
N TRP A 444 3.98 26.64 -27.09
CA TRP A 444 4.71 27.24 -28.20
C TRP A 444 4.85 26.34 -29.45
N PRO A 445 5.05 25.00 -29.35
CA PRO A 445 5.16 24.17 -30.56
C PRO A 445 3.86 24.15 -31.36
N LEU A 446 2.72 24.12 -30.66
CA LEU A 446 1.41 24.19 -31.29
C LEU A 446 1.17 25.56 -31.93
N ALA A 447 1.56 26.64 -31.24
CA ALA A 447 1.47 27.99 -31.77
C ALA A 447 2.35 28.17 -33.02
N ALA A 448 3.58 27.65 -33.00
CA ALA A 448 4.51 27.68 -34.13
C ALA A 448 3.98 26.86 -35.32
N ALA A 449 3.45 25.64 -35.08
CA ALA A 449 2.86 24.81 -36.12
C ALA A 449 1.62 25.48 -36.75
N SER A 450 0.77 26.08 -35.92
CA SER A 450 -0.41 26.83 -36.36
C SER A 450 -0.02 28.07 -37.19
N GLY A 451 0.96 28.84 -36.70
CA GLY A 451 1.50 30.00 -37.40
C GLY A 451 2.14 29.65 -38.74
N GLY A 452 2.92 28.56 -38.80
CA GLY A 452 3.50 28.06 -40.05
C GLY A 452 2.44 27.63 -41.06
N THR A 453 1.37 26.97 -40.60
CA THR A 453 0.24 26.58 -41.45
C THR A 453 -0.50 27.80 -42.01
N LEU A 454 -0.72 28.83 -41.17
CA LEU A 454 -1.31 30.09 -41.60
C LEU A 454 -0.41 30.82 -42.61
N ALA A 455 0.91 30.85 -42.39
CA ALA A 455 1.85 31.46 -43.32
C ALA A 455 1.88 30.72 -44.67
N LEU A 456 1.86 29.38 -44.66
CA LEU A 456 1.84 28.57 -45.88
C LEU A 456 0.54 28.79 -46.67
N THR A 457 -0.61 28.79 -45.99
CA THR A 457 -1.90 29.04 -46.63
C THR A 457 -2.01 30.45 -47.20
N ALA A 458 -1.48 31.46 -46.48
CA ALA A 458 -1.37 32.82 -47.00
C ALA A 458 -0.46 32.91 -48.23
N ALA A 459 0.70 32.24 -48.22
CA ALA A 459 1.62 32.20 -49.35
C ALA A 459 0.99 31.51 -50.58
N LEU A 460 0.30 30.39 -50.38
CA LEU A 460 -0.45 29.70 -51.44
C LEU A 460 -1.59 30.56 -51.98
N GLY A 461 -2.33 31.26 -51.10
CA GLY A 461 -3.39 32.20 -51.47
C GLY A 461 -2.87 33.38 -52.28
N LEU A 462 -1.78 34.01 -51.83
CA LEU A 462 -1.10 35.10 -52.55
C LEU A 462 -0.52 34.63 -53.88
N GLY A 463 0.09 33.44 -53.92
CA GLY A 463 0.56 32.80 -55.14
C GLY A 463 -0.59 32.58 -56.14
N ALA A 464 -1.69 31.97 -55.70
CA ALA A 464 -2.88 31.77 -56.51
C ALA A 464 -3.49 33.09 -57.01
N ALA A 465 -3.52 34.13 -56.17
CA ALA A 465 -3.95 35.46 -56.56
C ALA A 465 -3.03 36.09 -57.62
N ALA A 466 -1.71 35.94 -57.46
CA ALA A 466 -0.72 36.38 -58.44
C ALA A 466 -0.85 35.63 -59.77
N PHE A 467 -1.21 34.34 -59.76
CA PHE A 467 -1.52 33.56 -60.97
C PHE A 467 -2.86 33.95 -61.63
N ARG A 468 -3.77 34.60 -60.90
CA ARG A 468 -5.03 35.13 -61.46
C ARG A 468 -4.89 36.55 -62.02
N ARG A 469 -3.82 37.27 -61.67
CA ARG A 469 -3.58 38.65 -62.14
C ARG A 469 -3.27 38.66 -63.63
N ALA A 470 -3.93 39.56 -64.37
CA ALA A 470 -3.64 39.75 -65.79
C ALA A 470 -2.23 40.34 -65.95
N ARG A 471 -1.45 39.78 -66.87
CA ARG A 471 -0.09 40.23 -67.18
C ARG A 471 -0.06 40.86 -68.56
N THR A 472 0.61 41.99 -68.66
CA THR A 472 0.82 42.67 -69.94
C THR A 472 2.00 42.04 -70.64
N CYS A 473 1.75 41.37 -71.76
CA CYS A 473 2.75 40.68 -72.57
C CYS A 473 2.78 41.29 -73.97
N THR A 474 3.96 41.39 -74.56
CA THR A 474 4.10 41.71 -75.99
C THR A 474 4.07 40.39 -76.77
N VAL A 475 3.17 40.28 -77.75
CA VAL A 475 3.02 39.11 -78.59
C VAL A 475 3.17 39.49 -80.05
N THR A 476 3.90 38.70 -80.82
CA THR A 476 4.03 38.92 -82.26
C THR A 476 2.91 38.17 -82.96
N ILE A 477 2.07 38.90 -83.70
CA ILE A 477 0.91 38.36 -84.42
C ILE A 477 1.02 38.83 -85.87
N GLY A 478 1.11 37.90 -86.82
CA GLY A 478 1.28 38.23 -88.25
C GLY A 478 2.50 39.12 -88.54
N GLY A 479 3.59 38.97 -87.78
CA GLY A 479 4.80 39.79 -87.90
C GLY A 479 4.81 41.10 -87.09
N PHE A 480 3.69 41.49 -86.47
CA PHE A 480 3.59 42.73 -85.69
C PHE A 480 3.60 42.48 -84.19
N ALA A 481 4.41 43.25 -83.45
CA ALA A 481 4.43 43.22 -81.99
C ALA A 481 3.24 43.98 -81.40
N LYS A 482 2.36 43.29 -80.67
CA LYS A 482 1.19 43.89 -80.00
C LYS A 482 1.24 43.64 -78.50
N ARG A 483 1.05 44.69 -77.71
CA ARG A 483 0.99 44.61 -76.25
C ARG A 483 -0.43 44.28 -75.80
N VAL A 484 -0.60 43.20 -75.04
CA VAL A 484 -1.92 42.70 -74.62
C VAL A 484 -1.91 42.26 -73.15
N SER A 485 -2.99 42.55 -72.45
CA SER A 485 -3.18 42.09 -71.07
C SER A 485 -3.89 40.74 -71.08
N LEU A 486 -3.17 39.69 -70.67
CA LEU A 486 -3.66 38.32 -70.73
C LEU A 486 -3.69 37.72 -69.32
N ARG A 487 -4.79 37.04 -68.99
CA ARG A 487 -4.85 36.22 -67.78
C ARG A 487 -4.28 34.83 -68.10
N PRO A 488 -3.43 34.26 -67.23
CA PRO A 488 -2.93 32.91 -67.41
C PRO A 488 -4.07 31.90 -67.64
N PHE A 489 -3.84 30.92 -68.50
CA PHE A 489 -4.76 29.83 -68.87
C PHE A 489 -6.05 30.19 -69.62
N ARG A 490 -6.45 31.47 -69.70
CA ARG A 490 -7.57 31.91 -70.54
C ARG A 490 -7.09 32.26 -71.96
N PRO A 491 -7.68 31.66 -73.01
CA PRO A 491 -7.38 32.06 -74.38
C PRO A 491 -8.01 33.42 -74.68
N ALA A 492 -7.26 34.31 -75.33
CA ALA A 492 -7.80 35.52 -75.95
C ALA A 492 -7.69 35.39 -77.47
N VAL A 493 -8.70 35.86 -78.20
CA VAL A 493 -8.65 35.94 -79.66
C VAL A 493 -8.30 37.36 -80.04
N LEU A 494 -7.22 37.52 -80.79
CA LEU A 494 -6.70 38.81 -81.23
C LEU A 494 -6.69 38.85 -82.75
N ARG A 495 -7.03 40.01 -83.32
CA ARG A 495 -6.97 40.25 -84.77
C ARG A 495 -5.69 41.01 -85.11
N ALA A 496 -4.97 40.54 -86.13
CA ALA A 496 -3.80 41.24 -86.66
C ALA A 496 -4.23 42.35 -87.65
N PRO A 497 -3.33 43.30 -88.00
CA PRO A 497 -3.64 44.39 -88.92
C PRO A 497 -4.09 43.93 -90.32
N ASP A 498 -3.66 42.74 -90.74
CA ASP A 498 -4.03 42.09 -92.01
C ASP A 498 -5.42 41.41 -91.98
N GLY A 499 -6.16 41.52 -90.86
CA GLY A 499 -7.48 40.93 -90.69
C GLY A 499 -7.51 39.48 -90.17
N SER A 500 -6.36 38.79 -90.10
CA SER A 500 -6.26 37.41 -89.62
C SER A 500 -6.52 37.29 -88.11
N ARG A 501 -7.15 36.18 -87.67
CA ARG A 501 -7.49 35.93 -86.25
C ARG A 501 -6.50 34.94 -85.64
N TRP A 502 -6.02 35.28 -84.45
CA TRP A 502 -5.02 34.50 -83.73
C TRP A 502 -5.48 34.24 -82.30
N ARG A 503 -5.37 32.99 -81.85
CA ARG A 503 -5.61 32.60 -80.47
C ARG A 503 -4.31 32.71 -79.71
N VAL A 504 -4.33 33.51 -78.64
CA VAL A 504 -3.18 33.70 -77.76
C VAL A 504 -3.54 33.17 -76.38
N ARG A 505 -2.74 32.24 -75.87
CA ARG A 505 -2.89 31.68 -74.52
C ARG A 505 -1.65 31.97 -73.69
N ALA A 506 -1.83 32.75 -72.62
CA ALA A 506 -0.76 33.00 -71.67
C ALA A 506 -0.45 31.74 -70.86
N ARG A 507 0.84 31.41 -70.75
CA ARG A 507 1.36 30.39 -69.83
C ARG A 507 1.57 31.03 -68.45
N PRO A 508 1.54 30.23 -67.37
CA PRO A 508 1.87 30.71 -66.03
C PRO A 508 3.26 31.34 -65.98
N TRP A 509 4.23 30.74 -66.68
CA TRP A 509 5.59 31.23 -66.87
C TRP A 509 6.03 31.08 -68.34
N GLY A 510 6.84 32.00 -68.85
CA GLY A 510 7.37 32.00 -70.21
C GLY A 510 6.49 32.72 -71.25
N ALA A 511 6.94 32.69 -72.51
CA ALA A 511 6.27 33.38 -73.61
C ALA A 511 4.86 32.79 -73.88
N PRO A 512 3.86 33.64 -74.20
CA PRO A 512 2.52 33.18 -74.54
C PRO A 512 2.52 32.38 -75.84
N ARG A 513 1.70 31.34 -75.91
CA ARG A 513 1.56 30.52 -77.11
C ARG A 513 0.58 31.22 -78.06
N VAL A 514 1.03 31.48 -79.28
CA VAL A 514 0.26 32.14 -80.34
C VAL A 514 -0.01 31.10 -81.42
N THR A 515 -1.28 30.90 -81.78
CA THR A 515 -1.70 29.96 -82.83
C THR A 515 -2.69 30.66 -83.74
N ARG A 516 -2.48 30.60 -85.06
CA ARG A 516 -3.43 31.12 -86.04
C ARG A 516 -4.73 30.32 -85.97
N ILE A 517 -5.86 31.00 -86.05
CA ILE A 517 -7.16 30.34 -86.22
C ILE A 517 -7.42 30.38 -87.72
N ASP A 518 -7.34 29.22 -88.36
CA ASP A 518 -7.77 29.09 -89.74
C ASP A 518 -9.30 29.10 -89.74
N GLU A 519 -9.90 29.98 -90.54
CA GLU A 519 -11.35 29.99 -90.72
C GLU A 519 -11.72 28.74 -91.53
N PRO A 520 -12.76 27.99 -91.13
CA PRO A 520 -13.28 26.93 -91.99
C PRO A 520 -13.71 27.58 -93.30
N GLY A 521 -13.13 27.12 -94.40
CA GLY A 521 -13.45 27.64 -95.73
C GLY A 521 -14.96 27.63 -95.95
N THR A 522 -15.51 28.75 -96.40
CA THR A 522 -16.79 28.77 -97.11
C THR A 522 -16.60 27.92 -98.36
N GLY A 523 -16.91 26.63 -98.25
CA GLY A 523 -17.23 25.79 -99.40
C GLY A 523 -18.49 26.35 -100.05
N ALA A 524 -18.32 26.76 -101.30
CA ALA A 524 -19.39 26.68 -102.29
C ALA A 524 -19.67 25.20 -102.60
#